data_AF-A0A8T7DVW5-F1
#
_entry.id   AF-A0A8T7DVW5-F1
#
_cell.length_a   1.000
_cell.length_b   1.000
_cell.length_c   1.000
_cell.angle_alpha   90.00
_cell.angle_beta   90.00
_cell.angle_gamma   90.00
#
_symmetry.space_group_name_H-M   'P 1'
#
loop_
_entity.id
_entity.type
_entity.pdbx_description
1 polymer ?
#
loop_
_entity_poly.entity_id
_entity_poly.type
_entity_poly.pdbx_seq_one_letter_code
_entity_poly.pdbx_strand_id
1 'polypeptide(L)'
;VILGSLLWSLLSRSFRLEWFVDIKDFFMHVIGAVLMGFGGVLAMGCTIGQGITGVSTLAIGSLLTFFSIVFGSALTMKIQYYKLVYEDEASFFKALVTSLVDMKLLPSAMRKLDAV
;
A
#
# COMPACT_ATOMS: atom_id res chain seq x y z
N VAL A 1 18.81 -10.91 1.19
CA VAL A 1 17.40 -11.35 1.13
C VAL A 1 17.15 -12.40 0.06
N ILE A 2 17.43 -12.16 -1.23
CA ILE A 2 17.07 -13.05 -2.36
C ILE A 2 17.57 -14.50 -2.19
N LEU A 3 18.88 -14.72 -1.98
CA LEU A 3 19.43 -16.07 -1.80
C LEU A 3 18.90 -16.75 -0.53
N GLY A 4 18.71 -16.00 0.55
CA GLY A 4 18.20 -16.53 1.82
C GLY A 4 16.73 -16.95 1.73
N SER A 5 15.88 -16.14 1.09
CA SER A 5 14.48 -16.49 0.86
C SER A 5 14.34 -17.66 -0.10
N LEU A 6 15.22 -17.78 -1.10
CA LEU A 6 15.25 -18.92 -2.02
C LEU A 6 15.61 -20.21 -1.28
N LEU A 7 16.66 -20.20 -0.47
CA LEU A 7 17.09 -21.36 0.32
C LEU A 7 15.99 -21.83 1.27
N TRP A 8 15.33 -20.88 1.95
CA TRP A 8 14.23 -21.18 2.85
C TRP A 8 13.01 -21.74 2.12
N SER A 9 12.63 -21.17 0.97
CA SER A 9 11.50 -21.65 0.16
C SER A 9 11.70 -23.10 -0.33
N LEU A 10 12.94 -23.44 -0.74
CA LEU A 10 13.33 -24.80 -1.12
C LEU A 10 13.24 -25.77 0.07
N LEU A 11 13.74 -25.36 1.24
CA LEU A 11 13.72 -26.18 2.44
C LEU A 11 12.29 -26.44 2.94
N SER A 12 11.44 -25.41 2.92
CA SER A 12 10.02 -25.50 3.26
C SER A 12 9.15 -26.16 2.17
N ARG A 13 9.76 -26.65 1.07
CA ARG A 13 9.06 -27.24 -0.10
C ARG A 13 7.88 -26.40 -0.62
N SER A 14 7.92 -25.10 -0.39
CA SER A 14 6.85 -24.16 -0.72
C SER A 14 7.14 -23.40 -2.01
N PHE A 15 8.16 -23.84 -2.76
CA PHE A 15 8.53 -23.24 -4.02
C PHE A 15 7.44 -23.51 -5.07
N ARG A 16 6.69 -22.46 -5.41
CA ARG A 16 5.70 -22.44 -6.50
C ARG A 16 6.08 -21.32 -7.44
N LEU A 17 6.16 -21.64 -8.72
CA LEU A 17 6.49 -20.66 -9.77
C LEU A 17 5.16 -20.11 -10.29
N GLU A 18 4.74 -18.97 -9.75
CA GLU A 18 3.52 -18.26 -10.15
C GLU A 18 3.85 -17.16 -11.15
N TRP A 19 2.97 -17.00 -12.13
CA TRP A 19 3.07 -15.95 -13.14
C TRP A 19 1.80 -15.09 -13.11
N PHE A 20 1.91 -13.84 -13.56
CA PHE A 20 0.79 -12.90 -13.61
C PHE A 20 -0.35 -13.45 -14.47
N VAL A 21 -1.57 -13.35 -13.96
CA VAL A 21 -2.79 -13.84 -14.62
C VAL A 21 -3.18 -12.95 -15.80
N ASP A 22 -2.99 -11.63 -15.67
CA ASP A 22 -3.42 -10.64 -16.66
C ASP A 22 -2.36 -9.55 -16.92
N ILE A 23 -2.33 -9.04 -18.16
CA ILE A 23 -1.48 -7.90 -18.54
C ILE A 23 -1.86 -6.63 -17.77
N LYS A 24 -3.16 -6.41 -17.51
CA LYS A 24 -3.62 -5.28 -16.69
C LYS A 24 -3.08 -5.36 -15.26
N ASP A 25 -3.04 -6.56 -14.68
CA ASP A 25 -2.53 -6.76 -13.33
C ASP A 25 -1.01 -6.53 -13.26
N PHE A 26 -0.28 -6.98 -14.27
CA PHE A 26 1.15 -6.65 -14.44
C PHE A 26 1.39 -5.13 -14.49
N PHE A 27 0.62 -4.39 -15.29
CA PHE A 27 0.75 -2.93 -15.36
C PHE A 27 0.45 -2.24 -14.01
N MET A 28 -0.58 -2.67 -13.29
CA MET A 28 -0.89 -2.12 -11.96
C MET A 28 0.23 -2.38 -10.95
N HIS A 29 0.83 -3.57 -10.99
CA HIS A 29 1.99 -3.92 -10.17
C HIS A 29 3.22 -3.08 -10.52
N VAL A 30 3.52 -2.87 -11.80
CA VAL A 30 4.65 -2.04 -12.26
C VAL A 30 4.46 -0.59 -11.83
N ILE A 31 3.25 -0.02 -12.00
CA ILE A 31 2.94 1.33 -11.54
C ILE A 31 3.12 1.44 -10.02
N GLY A 32 2.63 0.45 -9.27
CA GLY A 32 2.84 0.36 -7.83
C GLY A 32 4.32 0.31 -7.44
N ALA A 33 5.13 -0.46 -8.15
CA ALA A 33 6.58 -0.56 -7.90
C ALA A 33 7.30 0.79 -8.14
N VAL A 34 6.93 1.51 -9.21
CA VAL A 34 7.49 2.84 -9.50
C VAL A 34 7.09 3.85 -8.41
N LEU A 35 5.82 3.86 -8.00
CA LEU A 35 5.33 4.73 -6.93
C LEU A 35 6.03 4.44 -5.60
N MET A 36 6.24 3.16 -5.27
CA MET A 36 6.96 2.75 -4.07
C MET A 36 8.44 3.17 -4.10
N GLY A 37 9.10 3.08 -5.27
CA GLY A 37 10.46 3.56 -5.47
C GLY A 37 10.58 5.07 -5.28
N PHE A 38 9.70 5.84 -5.93
CA PHE A 38 9.68 7.30 -5.81
C PHE A 38 9.39 7.75 -4.37
N GLY A 39 8.40 7.14 -3.72
CA GLY A 39 8.08 7.39 -2.32
C GLY A 39 9.22 7.05 -1.37
N GLY A 40 9.96 5.97 -1.63
CA GLY A 40 11.12 5.58 -0.83
C GLY A 40 12.28 6.58 -0.92
N VAL A 41 12.52 7.17 -2.08
CA VAL A 41 13.52 8.23 -2.25
C VAL A 41 13.09 9.51 -1.54
N LEU A 42 11.82 9.92 -1.68
CA LEU A 42 11.28 11.10 -0.99
C LEU A 42 11.31 10.96 0.54
N ALA A 43 11.03 9.77 1.06
CA ALA A 43 11.07 9.48 2.49
C ALA A 43 12.49 9.21 3.02
N MET A 44 13.52 9.27 2.16
CA MET A 44 14.91 8.92 2.51
C MET A 44 15.00 7.55 3.21
N GLY A 45 14.22 6.58 2.72
CA GLY A 45 14.26 5.22 3.22
C GLY A 45 13.02 4.39 2.87
N CYS A 46 13.06 3.13 3.30
CA CYS A 46 11.98 2.17 3.13
C CYS A 46 11.38 1.77 4.47
N THR A 47 10.35 0.92 4.46
CA THR A 47 9.72 0.38 5.68
C THR A 47 10.73 -0.31 6.62
N ILE A 48 11.76 -0.96 6.08
CA ILE A 48 12.82 -1.59 6.88
C ILE A 48 13.75 -0.52 7.48
N GLY A 49 14.19 0.43 6.66
CA GLY A 49 15.11 1.49 7.09
C GLY A 49 14.48 2.48 8.06
N GLN A 50 13.39 3.16 7.68
CA GLN A 50 12.74 4.15 8.52
C GLN A 50 11.83 3.53 9.58
N GLY A 51 11.24 2.36 9.33
CA GLY A 51 10.33 1.72 10.29
C GLY A 51 11.03 0.89 11.37
N ILE A 52 12.02 0.06 11.01
CA ILE A 52 12.68 -0.83 11.99
C ILE A 52 13.91 -0.15 12.60
N THR A 53 14.79 0.38 11.74
CA THR A 53 16.05 0.99 12.19
C THR A 53 15.84 2.43 12.68
N GLY A 54 15.10 3.24 11.94
CA GLY A 54 14.83 4.64 12.28
C GLY A 54 14.07 4.82 13.60
N VAL A 55 13.07 3.98 13.86
CA VAL A 55 12.28 4.02 15.10
C VAL A 55 13.16 3.68 16.31
N SER A 56 14.12 2.77 16.13
CA SER A 56 15.09 2.39 17.16
C SER A 56 16.08 3.51 17.50
N THR A 57 16.32 4.45 16.58
CA THR A 57 17.14 5.65 16.83
C THR A 57 16.36 6.82 17.45
N LEU A 58 15.06 6.65 17.73
CA LEU A 58 14.15 7.67 18.25
C LEU A 58 14.16 8.99 17.44
N ALA A 59 14.43 8.90 16.14
CA ALA A 59 14.42 10.05 15.25
C ALA A 59 12.97 10.47 14.97
N ILE A 60 12.62 11.72 15.28
CA ILE A 60 11.26 12.27 15.05
C ILE A 60 10.87 12.16 13.56
N GLY A 61 11.82 12.34 12.65
CA GLY A 61 11.60 12.19 11.20
C GLY A 61 11.26 10.75 10.77
N SER A 62 11.81 9.74 11.46
CA SER A 62 11.48 8.34 11.20
C SER A 62 10.05 8.01 11.65
N LEU A 63 9.62 8.55 12.79
CA LEU A 63 8.26 8.33 13.27
C LEU A 63 7.22 8.95 12.32
N LEU A 64 7.48 10.17 11.84
CA LEU A 64 6.60 10.85 10.89
C LEU A 64 6.50 10.09 9.55
N THR A 65 7.65 9.69 8.99
CA THR A 65 7.67 8.92 7.74
C THR A 65 6.99 7.56 7.90
N PHE A 66 7.19 6.88 9.02
CA PHE A 66 6.49 5.63 9.34
C PHE A 66 4.98 5.81 9.40
N PHE A 67 4.48 6.82 10.13
CA PHE A 67 3.05 7.11 10.19
C PHE A 67 2.47 7.46 8.82
N SER A 68 3.16 8.24 8.00
CA SER A 68 2.73 8.54 6.63
C SER A 68 2.66 7.30 5.75
N ILE A 69 3.63 6.37 5.86
CA ILE A 69 3.60 5.11 5.11
C ILE A 69 2.44 4.22 5.56
N VAL A 70 2.22 4.08 6.87
CA VAL A 70 1.10 3.29 7.43
C VAL A 70 -0.24 3.89 7.00
N PHE A 71 -0.38 5.22 7.08
CA PHE A 71 -1.58 5.92 6.67
C PHE A 71 -1.85 5.75 5.16
N GLY A 72 -0.84 5.91 4.31
CA GLY A 72 -0.95 5.71 2.86
C GLY A 72 -1.30 4.26 2.49
N SER A 73 -0.75 3.28 3.20
CA SER A 73 -1.07 1.87 3.02
C SER A 73 -2.51 1.55 3.42
N ALA A 74 -2.97 2.04 4.57
CA ALA A 74 -4.35 1.86 5.03
C ALA A 74 -5.35 2.48 4.05
N LEU A 75 -5.06 3.70 3.57
CA LEU A 75 -5.88 4.38 2.57
C LEU A 75 -5.95 3.59 1.26
N THR A 76 -4.82 3.10 0.76
CA THR A 76 -4.76 2.33 -0.50
C THR A 76 -5.53 1.01 -0.39
N MET A 77 -5.39 0.31 0.74
CA MET A 77 -6.12 -0.93 1.00
C MET A 77 -7.63 -0.70 1.00
N LYS A 78 -8.09 0.40 1.61
CA LYS A 78 -9.50 0.77 1.63
C LYS A 78 -10.03 1.17 0.25
N ILE A 79 -9.25 1.93 -0.53
CA ILE A 79 -9.60 2.28 -1.92
C ILE A 79 -9.75 1.04 -2.79
N GLN A 80 -8.84 0.07 -2.67
CA GLN A 80 -8.94 -1.20 -3.40
C GLN A 80 -10.17 -2.01 -2.96
N TYR A 81 -10.46 -2.04 -1.66
CA TYR A 81 -11.64 -2.71 -1.13
C TYR A 81 -12.94 -2.11 -1.68
N TYR A 82 -13.08 -0.78 -1.70
CA TYR A 82 -14.25 -0.12 -2.29
C TYR A 82 -14.37 -0.34 -3.80
N LYS A 83 -13.25 -0.39 -4.54
CA LYS A 83 -13.26 -0.71 -5.98
C LYS A 83 -13.73 -2.13 -6.26
N LEU A 84 -13.43 -3.09 -5.37
CA LEU A 84 -13.89 -4.47 -5.48
C LEU A 84 -15.38 -4.62 -5.12
N VAL A 85 -15.89 -3.85 -4.16
CA VAL A 85 -17.30 -3.93 -3.72
C VAL A 85 -18.24 -3.15 -4.67
N TYR A 86 -17.78 -2.06 -5.27
CA TYR A 86 -18.57 -1.24 -6.21
C TYR A 86 -17.92 -1.22 -7.59
N GLU A 87 -18.04 -2.33 -8.33
CA GLU A 87 -17.44 -2.53 -9.66
C GLU A 87 -17.95 -1.54 -10.73
N ASP A 88 -19.21 -1.09 -10.65
CA ASP A 88 -19.89 -0.35 -11.73
C ASP A 88 -19.79 1.20 -11.66
N GLU A 89 -19.35 1.80 -10.55
CA GLU A 89 -19.37 3.27 -10.36
C GLU A 89 -18.07 3.92 -9.81
N ALA A 90 -17.08 3.12 -9.43
CA ALA A 90 -15.94 3.58 -8.64
C ALA A 90 -14.79 4.17 -9.46
N SER A 91 -14.90 5.45 -9.83
CA SER A 91 -13.71 6.24 -10.17
C SER A 91 -12.76 6.32 -8.97
N PHE A 92 -11.44 6.26 -9.21
CA PHE A 92 -10.39 6.36 -8.16
C PHE A 92 -10.64 7.55 -7.22
N PHE A 93 -11.17 8.65 -7.76
CA PHE A 93 -11.50 9.85 -7.00
C PHE A 93 -12.69 9.66 -6.05
N LYS A 94 -13.75 8.93 -6.45
CA LYS A 94 -14.89 8.61 -5.57
C LYS A 94 -14.45 7.67 -4.43
N ALA A 95 -13.66 6.63 -4.73
CA ALA A 95 -13.16 5.68 -3.74
C ALA A 95 -12.17 6.33 -2.74
N LEU A 96 -11.36 7.30 -3.21
CA LEU A 96 -10.45 8.07 -2.36
C LEU A 96 -11.21 9.04 -1.44
N VAL A 97 -12.23 9.74 -1.94
CA VAL A 97 -13.07 10.63 -1.11
C VAL A 97 -13.84 9.84 -0.06
N THR A 98 -14.44 8.70 -0.42
CA THR A 98 -15.15 7.84 0.55
C THR A 98 -14.19 7.23 1.58
N SER A 99 -12.96 6.85 1.17
CA SER A 99 -11.96 6.36 2.14
C SER A 99 -11.44 7.45 3.08
N LEU A 100 -11.29 8.70 2.61
CA LEU A 100 -10.95 9.85 3.47
C LEU A 100 -12.09 10.20 4.46
N VAL A 101 -13.34 10.08 4.02
CA VAL A 101 -14.52 10.27 4.89
C VAL A 101 -14.55 9.19 5.97
N ASP A 102 -14.26 7.93 5.62
CA ASP A 102 -14.28 6.83 6.59
C ASP A 102 -13.10 6.85 7.57
N MET A 103 -11.94 7.35 7.14
CA MET A 103 -10.82 7.68 8.05
C MET A 103 -11.08 8.94 8.89
N LYS A 104 -12.32 9.48 8.91
CA LYS A 104 -12.77 10.63 9.72
C LYS A 104 -12.04 11.95 9.41
N LEU A 105 -11.36 12.05 8.27
CA LEU A 105 -10.58 13.22 7.85
C LEU A 105 -11.41 14.25 7.05
N LEU A 106 -12.58 13.88 6.57
CA LEU A 106 -13.51 14.78 5.86
C LEU A 106 -14.92 14.73 6.50
N PRO A 107 -15.67 15.84 6.50
CA PRO A 107 -17.04 15.88 7.01
C PRO A 107 -17.97 14.95 6.22
N SER A 108 -18.86 14.26 6.94
CA SER A 108 -19.77 13.21 6.44
C SER A 108 -20.69 13.64 5.28
N ALA A 109 -20.77 14.94 5.00
CA ALA A 109 -21.59 15.52 3.93
C ALA A 109 -21.06 15.29 2.50
N MET A 110 -19.78 14.92 2.31
CA MET A 110 -19.19 14.66 0.98
C MET A 110 -19.19 13.19 0.55
N ARG A 111 -19.90 12.33 1.29
CA ARG A 111 -20.03 10.90 0.99
C ARG A 111 -20.78 10.70 -0.34
N LYS A 112 -20.08 10.16 -1.35
CA LYS A 112 -20.64 9.88 -2.69
C LYS A 112 -20.97 8.40 -2.95
N LEU A 113 -20.67 7.51 -2.00
CA LEU A 113 -20.94 6.06 -2.07
C LEU A 113 -21.50 5.60 -0.72
N ASP A 114 -22.36 4.58 -0.72
CA ASP A 114 -22.88 4.01 0.51
C ASP A 114 -21.81 3.28 1.32
N ALA A 115 -22.00 3.25 2.64
CA ALA A 115 -21.08 2.58 3.56
C ALA A 115 -21.26 1.07 3.42
N VAL A 116 -20.12 0.38 3.34
CA VAL A 116 -20.04 -1.07 3.58
C VAL A 116 -19.92 -1.29 5.08
#